data_AF-A0A9D7WL83-F1
#
_entry.id   AF-A0A9D7WL83-F1
#
_cell.length_a   1.000
_cell.length_b   1.000
_cell.length_c   1.000
_cell.angle_alpha   90.00
_cell.angle_beta   90.00
_cell.angle_gamma   90.00
#
_symmetry.space_group_name_H-M   'P 1'
#
loop_
_entity.id
_entity.type
_entity.pdbx_description
1 polymer ?
#
loop_
_entity_poly.entity_id
_entity_poly.type
_entity_poly.pdbx_seq_one_letter_code
_entity_poly.pdbx_strand_id
1 'polypeptide(L)'
;MLPSVGDASASEYPASKCDALGALTADPTHQSDPVNFSDIDAAALILACRDAIDVAIDITATGRYCLQLGRGQLKNGDASSAIASFKSAAALEYPAGYFALGITYLFGDDVEKEDEKAIYYLRLALNNGVFWAAKALSNLHGDKTSKFYDIRLSKAYLERFNERSF
;
A
#
# COMPACT_ATOMS: atom_id res chain seq x y z
N MET A 1 40.00 10.38 -23.23
CA MET A 1 39.57 10.83 -21.90
C MET A 1 38.06 10.94 -21.95
N LEU A 2 37.34 9.93 -21.48
CA LEU A 2 35.88 9.97 -21.33
C LEU A 2 35.61 10.31 -19.87
N PRO A 3 34.67 11.23 -19.55
CA PRO A 3 34.16 11.31 -18.19
C PRO A 3 33.10 10.23 -17.97
N SER A 4 33.19 9.57 -16.82
CA SER A 4 32.19 8.70 -16.22
C SER A 4 31.62 9.32 -14.94
N VAL A 5 30.46 8.80 -14.53
CA VAL A 5 29.75 8.91 -13.23
C VAL A 5 28.94 10.20 -13.06
N GLY A 6 27.61 10.12 -12.98
CA GLY A 6 26.78 9.86 -11.77
C GLY A 6 25.60 10.85 -11.86
N ASP A 7 24.39 10.66 -11.36
CA ASP A 7 23.83 9.71 -10.41
C ASP A 7 22.32 9.59 -10.69
N ALA A 8 21.72 8.50 -10.19
CA ALA A 8 20.28 8.30 -10.20
C ALA A 8 19.57 9.46 -9.50
N SER A 9 18.56 9.99 -10.19
CA SER A 9 17.61 10.99 -9.72
C SER A 9 17.04 10.62 -8.34
N ALA A 10 17.57 11.25 -7.30
CA ALA A 10 16.85 11.42 -6.04
C ALA A 10 15.74 12.44 -6.31
N SER A 11 14.50 12.06 -5.98
CA SER A 11 13.31 12.91 -6.05
C SER A 11 13.61 14.36 -5.64
N GLU A 12 13.26 15.32 -6.51
CA GLU A 12 13.59 16.75 -6.40
C GLU A 12 12.92 17.46 -5.21
N TYR A 13 12.17 16.73 -4.38
CA TYR A 13 11.48 17.25 -3.21
C TYR A 13 11.78 16.37 -1.99
N PRO A 14 12.24 16.96 -0.86
CA PRO A 14 12.45 16.20 0.36
C PRO A 14 11.12 15.58 0.83
N ALA A 15 11.20 14.33 1.30
CA ALA A 15 10.04 13.60 1.82
C ALA A 15 9.30 14.45 2.86
N SER A 16 7.97 14.48 2.77
CA SER A 16 7.16 15.16 3.78
C SER A 16 7.24 14.45 5.13
N LYS A 17 6.83 15.11 6.21
CA LYS A 17 6.70 14.45 7.52
C LYS A 17 5.70 13.28 7.49
N CYS A 18 4.65 13.36 6.66
CA CYS A 18 3.72 12.26 6.42
C CYS A 18 4.46 11.05 5.80
N ASP A 19 5.27 11.29 4.77
CA ASP A 19 6.08 10.25 4.12
C ASP A 19 7.03 9.59 5.12
N ALA A 20 7.82 10.39 5.85
CA ALA A 20 8.81 9.90 6.81
C ALA A 20 8.21 9.02 7.93
N LEU A 21 6.95 9.24 8.29
CA LEU A 21 6.26 8.48 9.35
C LEU A 21 5.40 7.34 8.80
N GLY A 22 5.10 7.36 7.49
CA GLY A 22 3.96 6.66 6.93
C GLY A 22 4.23 5.87 5.65
N ALA A 23 5.43 5.89 5.09
CA ALA A 23 5.75 5.15 3.86
C ALA A 23 5.52 3.64 3.99
N LEU A 24 4.87 3.05 2.98
CA LEU A 24 4.48 1.65 2.92
C LEU A 24 5.44 0.87 2.02
N THR A 25 5.96 -0.28 2.47
CA THR A 25 6.86 -1.13 1.65
C THR A 25 6.23 -1.60 0.34
N ALA A 26 4.92 -1.79 0.33
CA ALA A 26 4.16 -2.19 -0.85
C ALA A 26 3.88 -1.04 -1.83
N ASP A 27 4.14 0.21 -1.46
CA ASP A 27 3.93 1.36 -2.33
C ASP A 27 5.14 1.55 -3.25
N PRO A 28 5.02 1.30 -4.57
CA PRO A 28 6.15 1.43 -5.50
C PRO A 28 6.65 2.87 -5.68
N THR A 29 5.93 3.85 -5.14
CA THR A 29 6.20 5.29 -5.31
C THR A 29 6.41 6.02 -3.97
N HIS A 30 6.68 5.28 -2.89
CA HIS A 30 6.97 5.87 -1.59
C HIS A 30 8.15 6.85 -1.68
N GLN A 31 8.10 7.96 -0.92
CA GLN A 31 9.09 9.04 -1.01
C GLN A 31 10.13 9.02 0.12
N SER A 32 10.07 8.04 1.02
CA SER A 32 10.98 7.83 2.15
C SER A 32 11.14 6.34 2.43
N ASP A 33 12.07 5.97 3.32
CA ASP A 33 12.20 4.60 3.78
C ASP A 33 10.89 4.08 4.39
N PRO A 34 10.44 2.87 4.04
CA PRO A 34 9.22 2.31 4.61
C PRO A 34 9.26 2.17 6.13
N VAL A 35 8.15 2.51 6.78
CA VAL A 35 7.96 2.36 8.22
C VAL A 35 7.18 1.07 8.49
N ASN A 36 7.72 0.17 9.32
CA ASN A 36 7.00 -1.05 9.71
C ASN A 36 5.73 -0.67 10.49
N PHE A 37 4.66 -1.44 10.33
CA PHE A 37 3.39 -1.15 10.99
C PHE A 37 3.47 -1.17 12.53
N SER A 38 4.37 -1.98 13.09
CA SER A 38 4.66 -2.00 14.54
C SER A 38 5.19 -0.65 15.05
N ASP A 39 5.96 0.05 14.20
CA ASP A 39 6.79 1.19 14.57
C ASP A 39 6.09 2.53 14.27
N ILE A 40 4.90 2.49 13.67
CA ILE A 40 4.10 3.69 13.39
C ILE A 40 3.68 4.36 14.71
N ASP A 41 4.10 5.61 14.89
CA ASP A 41 3.45 6.57 15.80
C ASP A 41 2.16 7.08 15.13
N ALA A 42 1.03 6.51 15.54
CA ALA A 42 -0.26 6.79 14.91
C ALA A 42 -0.66 8.26 15.01
N ALA A 43 -0.49 8.88 16.19
CA ALA A 43 -0.92 10.25 16.42
C ALA A 43 -0.08 11.23 15.58
N ALA A 44 1.24 11.04 15.57
CA ALA A 44 2.14 11.87 14.78
C ALA A 44 1.88 11.71 13.26
N LEU A 45 1.65 10.47 12.80
CA LEU A 45 1.37 10.20 11.39
C LEU A 45 0.06 10.81 10.94
N ILE A 46 -1.02 10.63 11.71
CA ILE A 46 -2.35 11.17 11.36
C ILE A 46 -2.30 12.70 11.24
N LEU A 47 -1.66 13.37 12.21
CA LEU A 47 -1.51 14.83 12.17
C LEU A 47 -0.71 15.26 10.94
N ALA A 48 0.47 14.67 10.72
CA ALA A 48 1.34 15.03 9.61
C ALA A 48 0.68 14.81 8.24
N CYS A 49 -0.12 13.75 8.07
CA CYS A 49 -0.79 13.48 6.80
C CYS A 49 -1.99 14.39 6.55
N ARG A 50 -2.72 14.81 7.59
CA ARG A 50 -3.78 15.83 7.43
C ARG A 50 -3.18 17.16 6.96
N ASP A 51 -2.13 17.62 7.63
CA ASP A 51 -1.42 18.84 7.25
C ASP A 51 -0.88 18.75 5.81
N ALA A 52 -0.35 17.58 5.41
CA ALA A 52 0.16 17.36 4.06
C ALA A 52 -0.93 17.32 2.98
N ILE A 53 -2.10 16.75 3.27
CA ILE A 53 -3.26 16.72 2.37
C ILE A 53 -3.81 18.12 2.15
N ASP A 54 -3.90 18.94 3.21
CA ASP A 54 -4.46 20.29 3.15
C ASP A 54 -3.68 21.24 2.22
N VAL A 55 -2.38 20.96 2.02
CA VAL A 55 -1.50 21.76 1.15
C VAL A 55 -1.10 21.03 -0.15
N ALA A 56 -1.56 19.80 -0.36
CA ALA A 56 -1.21 19.02 -1.55
C ALA A 56 -1.89 19.59 -2.80
N ILE A 57 -1.09 19.83 -3.85
CA ILE A 57 -1.56 20.33 -5.14
C ILE A 57 -1.63 19.20 -6.18
N ASP A 58 -0.81 18.17 -6.02
CA ASP A 58 -0.71 17.03 -6.92
C ASP A 58 -1.57 15.85 -6.44
N ILE A 59 -2.37 15.28 -7.34
CA ILE A 59 -3.28 14.16 -7.02
C ILE A 59 -2.52 12.90 -6.60
N THR A 60 -1.30 12.69 -7.11
CA THR A 60 -0.48 11.53 -6.75
C THR A 60 0.03 11.67 -5.31
N ALA A 61 0.49 12.87 -4.93
CA ALA A 61 0.83 13.20 -3.55
C ALA A 61 -0.38 13.06 -2.62
N THR A 62 -1.55 13.60 -2.99
CA THR A 62 -2.78 13.44 -2.20
C THR A 62 -3.16 11.97 -2.02
N GLY A 63 -3.12 11.17 -3.09
CA GLY A 63 -3.38 9.73 -3.03
C GLY A 63 -2.43 8.99 -2.09
N ARG A 64 -1.12 9.32 -2.17
CA ARG A 64 -0.11 8.81 -1.24
C ARG A 64 -0.40 9.20 0.20
N TYR A 65 -0.69 10.47 0.49
CA TYR A 65 -0.98 10.90 1.85
C TYR A 65 -2.27 10.31 2.41
N CYS A 66 -3.31 10.11 1.58
CA CYS A 66 -4.50 9.37 1.98
C CYS A 66 -4.18 7.92 2.37
N LEU A 67 -3.30 7.24 1.61
CA LEU A 67 -2.84 5.90 1.99
C LEU A 67 -2.14 5.92 3.37
N GLN A 68 -1.20 6.83 3.56
CA GLN A 68 -0.40 6.91 4.79
C GLN A 68 -1.25 7.32 6.00
N LEU A 69 -2.21 8.24 5.81
CA LEU A 69 -3.24 8.59 6.80
C LEU A 69 -4.04 7.36 7.22
N GLY A 70 -4.48 6.54 6.25
CA GLY A 70 -5.21 5.31 6.53
C GLY A 70 -4.40 4.31 7.36
N ARG A 71 -3.09 4.21 7.13
CA ARG A 71 -2.19 3.37 7.96
C ARG A 71 -2.13 3.87 9.40
N GLY A 72 -2.04 5.18 9.61
CA GLY A 72 -2.06 5.79 10.94
C GLY A 72 -3.38 5.56 11.66
N GLN A 73 -4.51 5.75 10.98
CA GLN A 73 -5.85 5.49 11.53
C GLN A 73 -6.04 4.02 11.91
N LEU A 74 -5.58 3.09 11.05
CA LEU A 74 -5.64 1.67 11.34
C LEU A 74 -4.80 1.31 12.57
N LYS A 75 -3.58 1.87 12.69
CA LYS A 75 -2.73 1.70 13.87
C LYS A 75 -3.38 2.24 15.14
N ASN A 76 -4.20 3.28 15.02
CA ASN A 76 -4.95 3.87 16.13
C ASN A 76 -6.24 3.10 16.48
N GLY A 77 -6.52 1.97 15.82
CA GLY A 77 -7.75 1.19 16.02
C GLY A 77 -8.99 1.79 15.34
N ASP A 78 -8.84 2.78 14.47
CA ASP A 78 -9.95 3.38 13.71
C ASP A 78 -10.01 2.79 12.30
N ALA A 79 -10.48 1.54 12.21
CA ALA A 79 -10.60 0.81 10.94
C ALA A 79 -11.58 1.49 9.97
N SER A 80 -12.65 2.12 10.49
CA SER A 80 -13.65 2.79 9.65
C SER A 80 -13.05 3.99 8.92
N SER A 81 -12.31 4.85 9.64
CA SER A 81 -11.60 5.97 9.01
C SER A 81 -10.48 5.50 8.10
N ALA A 82 -9.75 4.44 8.49
CA ALA A 82 -8.71 3.86 7.65
C ALA A 82 -9.25 3.41 6.28
N ILE A 83 -10.36 2.69 6.26
CA ILE A 83 -11.04 2.27 5.02
C ILE A 83 -11.45 3.49 4.19
N ALA A 84 -12.00 4.54 4.82
CA ALA A 84 -12.37 5.75 4.10
C ALA A 84 -11.14 6.39 3.42
N SER A 85 -10.02 6.50 4.13
CA SER A 85 -8.77 7.03 3.58
C SER A 85 -8.18 6.16 2.47
N PHE A 86 -8.23 4.82 2.62
CA PHE A 86 -7.80 3.91 1.55
C PHE A 86 -8.71 4.00 0.32
N LYS A 87 -10.01 4.19 0.49
CA LYS A 87 -10.96 4.47 -0.61
C LYS A 87 -10.63 5.79 -1.29
N SER A 88 -10.27 6.83 -0.55
CA SER A 88 -9.81 8.10 -1.14
C SER A 88 -8.54 7.91 -1.96
N ALA A 89 -7.54 7.18 -1.46
CA ALA A 89 -6.34 6.85 -2.22
C ALA A 89 -6.67 6.08 -3.50
N ALA A 90 -7.51 5.05 -3.41
CA ALA A 90 -7.97 4.24 -4.54
C ALA A 90 -8.79 5.05 -5.57
N ALA A 91 -9.59 6.02 -5.13
CA ALA A 91 -10.37 6.91 -5.99
C ALA A 91 -9.48 7.91 -6.74
N LEU A 92 -8.32 8.24 -6.18
CA LEU A 92 -7.26 9.00 -6.85
C LEU A 92 -6.34 8.11 -7.70
N GLU A 93 -6.77 6.87 -7.97
CA GLU A 93 -6.03 5.86 -8.74
C GLU A 93 -4.64 5.53 -8.17
N TYR A 94 -4.43 5.80 -6.88
CA TYR A 94 -3.17 5.52 -6.23
C TYR A 94 -3.01 4.00 -6.00
N PRO A 95 -2.06 3.31 -6.67
CA PRO A 95 -2.07 1.85 -6.74
C PRO A 95 -2.00 1.16 -5.38
N ALA A 96 -1.24 1.72 -4.45
CA ALA A 96 -1.10 1.18 -3.11
C ALA A 96 -2.38 1.38 -2.24
N GLY A 97 -3.28 2.29 -2.62
CA GLY A 97 -4.63 2.38 -2.06
C GLY A 97 -5.46 1.13 -2.35
N TYR A 98 -5.38 0.58 -3.58
CA TYR A 98 -6.01 -0.70 -3.91
C TYR A 98 -5.41 -1.83 -3.07
N PHE A 99 -4.09 -1.87 -2.90
CA PHE A 99 -3.45 -2.87 -2.07
C PHE A 99 -3.94 -2.80 -0.62
N ALA A 100 -4.01 -1.59 -0.02
CA ALA A 100 -4.49 -1.42 1.34
C ALA A 100 -5.95 -1.87 1.53
N LEU A 101 -6.84 -1.59 0.58
CA LEU A 101 -8.20 -2.12 0.59
C LEU A 101 -8.22 -3.65 0.49
N GLY A 102 -7.41 -4.20 -0.41
CA GLY A 102 -7.30 -5.65 -0.58
C GLY A 102 -6.87 -6.37 0.70
N ILE A 103 -5.86 -5.84 1.40
CA ILE A 103 -5.39 -6.37 2.69
C ILE A 103 -6.45 -6.18 3.79
N THR A 104 -7.14 -5.04 3.81
CA THR A 104 -8.18 -4.77 4.81
C THR A 104 -9.34 -5.75 4.69
N TYR A 105 -9.81 -6.03 3.48
CA TYR A 105 -10.87 -7.03 3.25
C TYR A 105 -10.41 -8.48 3.44
N LEU A 106 -9.10 -8.74 3.41
CA LEU A 106 -8.53 -10.08 3.60
C LEU A 106 -8.36 -10.45 5.09
N PHE A 107 -7.97 -9.48 5.92
CA PHE A 107 -7.56 -9.72 7.31
C PHE A 107 -8.31 -8.90 8.35
N GLY A 108 -9.28 -8.08 7.96
CA GLY A 108 -10.00 -7.22 8.92
C GLY A 108 -10.59 -8.03 10.06
N ASP A 109 -10.11 -7.80 11.28
CA ASP A 109 -10.72 -8.36 12.49
C ASP A 109 -12.03 -7.60 12.81
N ASP A 110 -12.03 -6.28 12.57
CA ASP A 110 -13.16 -5.36 12.77
C ASP A 110 -13.96 -5.05 11.48
N VAL A 111 -13.54 -5.64 10.36
CA VAL A 111 -14.18 -5.47 9.05
C VAL A 111 -14.51 -6.86 8.56
N GLU A 112 -15.77 -7.13 8.23
CA GLU A 112 -16.15 -8.44 7.74
C GLU A 112 -15.23 -8.87 6.58
N LYS A 113 -14.60 -10.04 6.73
CA LYS A 113 -13.70 -10.60 5.73
C LYS A 113 -14.48 -10.84 4.44
N GLU A 114 -14.04 -10.22 3.36
CA GLU A 114 -14.69 -10.29 2.05
C GLU A 114 -13.67 -10.69 0.97
N ASP A 115 -13.34 -11.98 0.91
CA ASP A 115 -12.32 -12.54 0.01
C ASP A 115 -12.51 -12.13 -1.46
N GLU A 116 -13.75 -12.00 -1.94
CA GLU A 116 -14.03 -11.54 -3.32
C GLU A 116 -13.57 -10.11 -3.56
N LYS A 117 -13.86 -9.20 -2.60
CA LYS A 117 -13.39 -7.81 -2.66
C LYS A 117 -11.88 -7.76 -2.50
N ALA A 118 -11.32 -8.57 -1.60
CA ALA A 118 -9.87 -8.67 -1.43
C ALA A 118 -9.19 -9.06 -2.76
N ILE A 119 -9.65 -10.12 -3.43
CA ILE A 119 -9.12 -10.55 -4.73
C ILE A 119 -9.26 -9.44 -5.77
N TYR A 120 -10.42 -8.78 -5.85
CA TYR A 120 -10.66 -7.70 -6.80
C TYR A 120 -9.64 -6.56 -6.63
N TYR A 121 -9.49 -6.03 -5.42
CA TYR A 121 -8.57 -4.92 -5.14
C TYR A 121 -7.11 -5.34 -5.26
N LEU A 122 -6.73 -6.53 -4.82
CA LEU A 122 -5.36 -7.04 -4.98
C LEU A 122 -4.98 -7.24 -6.45
N ARG A 123 -5.91 -7.70 -7.30
CA ARG A 123 -5.67 -7.78 -8.75
C ARG A 123 -5.49 -6.39 -9.36
N LEU A 124 -6.29 -5.42 -8.95
CA LEU A 124 -6.17 -4.04 -9.42
C LEU A 124 -4.83 -3.42 -9.00
N ALA A 125 -4.40 -3.63 -7.75
CA ALA A 125 -3.10 -3.22 -7.25
C ALA A 125 -1.95 -3.85 -8.06
N LEU A 126 -2.02 -5.17 -8.29
CA LEU A 126 -1.01 -5.91 -9.04
C LEU A 126 -0.90 -5.46 -10.51
N ASN A 127 -2.04 -5.15 -11.14
CA ASN A 127 -2.08 -4.63 -12.50
C ASN A 127 -1.50 -3.20 -12.60
N ASN A 128 -1.51 -2.45 -11.50
CA ASN A 128 -0.95 -1.11 -11.39
C ASN A 128 0.43 -1.10 -10.68
N GLY A 129 1.16 -2.21 -10.73
CA GLY A 129 2.58 -2.26 -10.32
C GLY A 129 2.83 -2.50 -8.82
N VAL A 130 1.81 -2.76 -8.01
CA VAL A 130 2.00 -3.17 -6.61
C VAL A 130 2.28 -4.67 -6.55
N PHE A 131 3.54 -5.07 -6.74
CA PHE A 131 3.93 -6.48 -6.83
C PHE A 131 3.69 -7.26 -5.53
N TRP A 132 3.71 -6.60 -4.37
CA TRP A 132 3.34 -7.20 -3.09
C TRP A 132 1.91 -7.78 -3.07
N ALA A 133 1.01 -7.28 -3.93
CA ALA A 133 -0.32 -7.84 -4.09
C ALA A 133 -0.30 -9.28 -4.63
N ALA A 134 0.71 -9.66 -5.42
CA ALA A 134 0.88 -11.03 -5.87
C ALA A 134 1.15 -11.99 -4.70
N LYS A 135 1.96 -11.58 -3.71
CA LYS A 135 2.18 -12.38 -2.50
C LYS A 135 0.88 -12.58 -1.71
N ALA A 136 0.07 -11.53 -1.57
CA ALA A 136 -1.23 -11.64 -0.89
C ALA A 136 -2.21 -12.57 -1.63
N LEU A 137 -2.29 -12.45 -2.97
CA LEU A 137 -3.09 -13.36 -3.81
C LEU A 137 -2.59 -14.81 -3.73
N SER A 138 -1.27 -15.01 -3.71
CA SER A 138 -0.66 -16.33 -3.54
C SER A 138 -1.09 -16.99 -2.22
N ASN A 139 -1.02 -16.24 -1.12
CA ASN A 139 -1.42 -16.72 0.20
C ASN A 139 -2.92 -17.08 0.23
N LEU A 140 -3.78 -16.21 -0.32
CA LEU A 140 -5.23 -16.42 -0.37
C LEU A 140 -5.56 -17.70 -1.15
N HIS A 141 -5.02 -17.87 -2.36
CA HIS A 141 -5.26 -19.06 -3.17
C HIS A 141 -4.55 -20.32 -2.63
N GLY A 142 -3.55 -20.17 -1.76
CA GLY A 142 -2.85 -21.26 -1.10
C GLY A 142 -3.55 -21.76 0.18
N ASP A 143 -4.48 -20.98 0.73
CA ASP A 143 -5.24 -21.33 1.91
C ASP A 143 -6.29 -22.40 1.60
N LYS A 144 -6.05 -23.63 2.08
CA LYS A 144 -6.94 -24.79 1.91
C LYS A 144 -8.33 -24.61 2.54
N THR A 145 -8.48 -23.63 3.42
CA THR A 145 -9.77 -23.30 4.05
C THR A 145 -10.58 -22.29 3.25
N SER A 146 -9.95 -21.56 2.31
CA SER A 146 -10.65 -20.60 1.46
C SER A 146 -11.46 -21.29 0.37
N LYS A 147 -12.64 -20.74 0.06
CA LYS A 147 -13.42 -21.13 -1.14
C LYS A 147 -12.69 -20.84 -2.45
N PHE A 148 -11.64 -20.02 -2.41
CA PHE A 148 -10.79 -19.66 -3.54
C PHE A 148 -9.50 -20.48 -3.60
N TYR A 149 -9.37 -21.56 -2.81
CA TYR A 149 -8.21 -22.43 -2.87
C TYR A 149 -7.93 -22.92 -4.29
N ASP A 150 -6.76 -22.56 -4.81
CA ASP A 150 -6.22 -23.03 -6.08
C ASP A 150 -4.69 -23.01 -5.97
N ILE A 151 -4.12 -24.20 -5.76
CA ILE A 151 -2.67 -24.35 -5.58
C ILE A 151 -1.87 -23.97 -6.84
N ARG A 152 -2.45 -24.06 -8.04
CA ARG A 152 -1.76 -23.66 -9.28
C ARG A 152 -1.71 -22.15 -9.37
N LEU A 153 -2.83 -21.50 -9.09
CA LEU A 153 -2.92 -20.04 -9.07
C LEU A 153 -2.06 -19.43 -7.95
N SER A 154 -2.03 -20.07 -6.78
CA SER A 154 -1.14 -19.69 -5.67
C SER A 154 0.33 -19.68 -6.10
N LYS A 155 0.81 -20.74 -6.77
CA LYS A 155 2.18 -20.83 -7.28
C LYS A 155 2.46 -19.78 -8.34
N ALA A 156 1.56 -19.58 -9.30
CA ALA A 156 1.72 -18.59 -10.35
C ALA A 156 1.86 -17.16 -9.79
N TYR A 157 1.07 -16.81 -8.76
CA TYR A 157 1.22 -15.52 -8.08
C TYR A 157 2.52 -15.42 -7.27
N LEU A 158 2.98 -16.50 -6.65
CA LEU A 158 4.26 -16.51 -5.92
C LEU A 158 5.45 -16.31 -6.87
N GLU A 159 5.43 -16.95 -8.04
CA GLU A 159 6.42 -16.77 -9.10
C GLU A 159 6.47 -15.30 -9.54
N ARG A 160 5.30 -14.70 -9.81
CA ARG A 160 5.19 -13.28 -10.19
C ARG A 160 5.70 -12.32 -9.10
N PHE A 161 5.59 -12.66 -7.82
CA PHE A 161 6.18 -11.88 -6.74
C PHE A 161 7.72 -11.97 -6.76
N ASN A 162 8.28 -13.16 -7.01
CA ASN A 162 9.72 -13.40 -6.99
C ASN A 162 10.44 -12.80 -8.20
N GLU A 163 9.81 -12.77 -9.38
CA GLU A 163 10.41 -12.22 -10.63
C GLU A 163 10.82 -10.74 -10.55
N ARG A 164 10.28 -9.99 -9.60
CA ARG A 164 10.56 -8.55 -9.39
C ARG A 164 11.37 -8.26 -8.12
N SER A 165 11.80 -9.30 -7.40
CA SER A 165 12.56 -9.17 -6.14
C SER A 165 14.08 -9.13 -6.34
N PHE A 166 14.57 -8.82 -7.56
CA PHE A 166 16.00 -8.74 -7.92
C PHE A 166 16.33 -7.40 -8.58
#